data_AF-Q093P3-F1
#
_entry.id   AF-Q093P3-F1
#
_cell.length_a   1.000
_cell.length_b   1.000
_cell.length_c   1.000
_cell.angle_alpha   90.00
_cell.angle_beta   90.00
_cell.angle_gamma   90.00
#
_symmetry.space_group_name_H-M   'P 1'
#
loop_
_entity.id
_entity.type
_entity.pdbx_description
1 polymer ?
#
loop_
_entity_poly.entity_id
_entity_poly.type
_entity_poly.pdbx_seq_one_letter_code
_entity_poly.pdbx_strand_id
1 'polypeptide(L)'
;MVGPCLPTASSCPPCWPAWAVTASSRTRAPYELEPVEVLRDDCNLLTPGTDFWDGSLLISGQVIRMDFDLLDMQLVGRFLAGGEKFTVDGSVANAKVTANGQECLLDQVSVHIDAATVCESEFTGTLRVRYEARRPDSCVCELWAKFNAVQDSLTCAANP
;
A
#
# COMPACT_ATOMS: atom_id res chain seq x y z
N MET A 1 -36.66 19.83 26.59
CA MET A 1 -35.69 20.13 27.66
C MET A 1 -34.54 19.16 27.50
N VAL A 2 -33.43 19.62 26.91
CA VAL A 2 -32.25 18.80 26.61
C VAL A 2 -31.26 19.08 27.73
N GLY A 3 -31.04 18.09 28.61
CA GLY A 3 -30.00 18.10 29.64
C GLY A 3 -28.72 17.47 29.10
N PRO A 4 -27.53 17.87 29.60
CA PRO A 4 -26.27 17.79 28.89
C PRO A 4 -25.54 16.46 29.11
N CYS A 5 -24.90 15.94 28.06
CA CYS A 5 -23.84 14.94 28.22
C CYS A 5 -22.54 15.67 28.66
N LEU A 6 -22.15 15.42 29.91
CA LEU A 6 -20.81 15.71 30.42
C LEU A 6 -19.76 14.82 29.72
N PRO A 7 -18.49 15.24 29.68
CA PRO A 7 -17.43 14.57 28.94
C PRO A 7 -16.69 13.56 29.83
N THR A 8 -16.81 12.27 29.54
CA THR A 8 -15.90 11.24 30.03
C THR A 8 -15.78 10.13 29.00
N ALA A 9 -14.78 10.23 28.12
CA ALA A 9 -14.18 9.10 27.41
C ALA A 9 -12.95 9.60 26.62
N SER A 10 -11.83 9.74 27.32
CA SER A 10 -10.50 9.75 26.69
C SER A 10 -10.09 8.29 26.47
N SER A 11 -10.24 7.76 25.24
CA SER A 11 -9.47 6.64 24.66
C SER A 11 -10.23 5.92 23.55
N CYS A 12 -10.61 6.65 22.50
CA CYS A 12 -10.82 6.15 21.14
C CYS A 12 -10.96 7.41 20.28
N PRO A 13 -10.04 7.72 19.35
CA PRO A 13 -10.44 8.65 18.31
C PRO A 13 -11.62 8.01 17.57
N PRO A 14 -12.60 8.80 17.10
CA PRO A 14 -13.71 8.27 16.34
C PRO A 14 -13.17 7.43 15.18
N CYS A 15 -13.84 6.34 14.82
CA CYS A 15 -13.72 5.75 13.48
C CYS A 15 -14.18 6.82 12.48
N TRP A 16 -13.30 7.75 12.14
CA TRP A 16 -13.57 8.77 11.16
C TRP A 16 -13.73 8.04 9.82
N PRO A 17 -14.80 8.33 9.06
CA PRO A 17 -14.93 7.74 7.74
C PRO A 17 -13.71 8.15 6.92
N ALA A 18 -13.15 7.25 6.11
CA ALA A 18 -11.88 7.46 5.41
C ALA A 18 -11.81 8.74 4.53
N TRP A 19 -12.95 9.33 4.15
CA TRP A 19 -12.98 10.66 3.53
C TRP A 19 -12.56 11.79 4.49
N ALA A 20 -12.67 11.63 5.80
CA ALA A 20 -12.28 12.66 6.75
C ALA A 20 -10.76 12.74 6.97
N VAL A 21 -10.02 11.65 6.76
CA VAL A 21 -8.55 11.69 6.59
C VAL A 21 -8.16 12.57 5.39
N THR A 22 -9.04 12.69 4.39
CA THR A 22 -8.80 13.54 3.20
C THR A 22 -8.96 15.04 3.45
N ALA A 23 -9.54 15.46 4.58
CA ALA A 23 -9.72 16.88 4.89
C ALA A 23 -8.44 17.55 5.42
N SER A 24 -7.51 16.78 6.02
CA SER A 24 -6.24 17.25 6.58
C SER A 24 -5.01 16.90 5.72
N SER A 25 -5.04 15.84 4.92
CA SER A 25 -3.87 15.33 4.21
C SER A 25 -3.67 15.99 2.83
N ARG A 26 -3.23 17.25 2.82
CA ARG A 26 -2.55 17.84 1.64
C ARG A 26 -1.04 17.53 1.61
N THR A 27 -0.62 16.57 2.43
CA THR A 27 0.78 16.22 2.70
C THR A 27 1.00 14.77 2.29
N ARG A 28 2.03 14.55 1.47
CA ARG A 28 2.53 13.22 1.12
C ARG A 28 3.07 12.58 2.41
N ALA A 29 2.45 11.49 2.84
CA ALA A 29 2.83 10.79 4.06
C ALA A 29 3.60 9.50 3.69
N PRO A 30 4.76 9.24 4.32
CA PRO A 30 5.46 7.98 4.15
C PRO A 30 4.68 6.88 4.86
N TYR A 31 4.52 5.75 4.18
CA TYR A 31 3.98 4.51 4.74
C TYR A 31 4.97 3.40 4.46
N GLU A 32 5.29 2.66 5.53
CA GLU A 32 6.06 1.44 5.45
C GLU A 32 5.07 0.31 5.24
N LEU A 33 5.17 -0.40 4.09
CA LEU A 33 4.37 -1.59 3.86
C LEU A 33 5.13 -2.76 4.48
N GLU A 34 4.49 -3.54 5.34
CA GLU A 34 5.05 -4.72 5.96
C GLU A 34 4.27 -5.97 5.50
N PRO A 35 4.94 -7.05 5.05
CA PRO A 35 4.27 -8.28 4.69
C PRO A 35 3.75 -9.00 5.93
N VAL A 36 2.44 -9.22 5.98
CA VAL A 36 1.82 -10.05 7.01
C VAL A 36 1.80 -11.51 6.59
N GLU A 37 1.52 -11.76 5.30
CA GLU A 37 1.38 -13.12 4.77
C GLU A 37 1.75 -13.14 3.29
N VAL A 38 2.67 -14.02 2.89
CA VAL A 38 3.04 -14.23 1.49
C VAL A 38 2.19 -15.36 0.93
N LEU A 39 1.31 -15.04 -0.01
CA LEU A 39 0.40 -15.99 -0.65
C LEU A 39 1.08 -16.69 -1.84
N ARG A 40 1.95 -15.97 -2.54
CA ARG A 40 2.71 -16.47 -3.68
C ARG A 40 3.98 -15.66 -3.85
N ASP A 41 5.11 -16.33 -4.08
CA ASP A 41 6.35 -15.68 -4.51
C ASP A 41 7.11 -16.64 -5.44
N ASP A 42 7.03 -16.41 -6.74
CA ASP A 42 7.60 -17.31 -7.74
C ASP A 42 9.12 -17.18 -7.89
N CYS A 43 9.67 -16.01 -7.56
CA CYS A 43 11.08 -15.68 -7.84
C CYS A 43 11.85 -15.19 -6.62
N ASN A 44 11.30 -15.45 -5.43
CA ASN A 44 11.81 -14.94 -4.16
C ASN A 44 12.04 -13.42 -4.22
N LEU A 45 11.04 -12.70 -4.76
CA LEU A 45 11.02 -11.24 -4.88
C LEU A 45 11.13 -10.58 -3.50
N LEU A 46 10.69 -11.29 -2.46
CA LEU A 46 10.84 -10.87 -1.08
C LEU A 46 12.14 -11.43 -0.53
N THR A 47 13.17 -10.58 -0.46
CA THR A 47 14.37 -10.96 0.27
C THR A 47 14.12 -10.77 1.76
N PRO A 48 14.29 -11.80 2.60
CA PRO A 48 14.12 -11.65 4.04
C PRO A 48 15.10 -10.59 4.58
N GLY A 49 14.58 -9.55 5.23
CA GLY A 49 15.39 -8.48 5.83
C GLY A 49 15.65 -7.26 4.92
N THR A 50 14.99 -7.18 3.76
CA THR A 50 14.83 -5.91 3.03
C THR A 50 13.44 -5.36 3.31
N ASP A 51 13.37 -4.08 3.68
CA ASP A 51 12.10 -3.38 3.87
C ASP A 51 11.26 -3.50 2.60
N PHE A 52 9.98 -3.75 2.81
CA PHE A 52 9.08 -4.30 1.81
C PHE A 52 8.50 -3.16 0.97
N TRP A 53 9.40 -2.47 0.26
CA TRP A 53 9.16 -1.28 -0.54
C TRP A 53 8.45 -0.17 0.23
N ASP A 54 9.16 0.92 0.48
CA ASP A 54 8.53 2.11 1.02
C ASP A 54 7.63 2.77 -0.04
N GLY A 55 6.59 3.43 0.46
CA GLY A 55 5.64 4.11 -0.38
C GLY A 55 5.20 5.44 0.23
N SER A 56 5.12 6.46 -0.60
CA SER A 56 4.57 7.75 -0.20
C SER A 56 3.16 7.91 -0.74
N LEU A 57 2.17 7.92 0.15
CA LEU A 57 0.76 8.07 -0.22
C LEU A 57 0.35 9.55 -0.22
N LEU A 58 -0.31 9.97 -1.28
CA LEU A 58 -0.96 11.28 -1.42
C LEU A 58 -2.43 11.05 -1.77
N ILE A 59 -3.31 11.53 -0.90
CA ILE A 59 -4.74 11.47 -1.11
C ILE A 59 -5.25 12.85 -1.51
N SER A 60 -5.94 12.95 -2.65
CA SER A 60 -6.54 14.19 -3.13
C SER A 60 -8.01 13.97 -3.49
N GLY A 61 -8.87 14.20 -2.50
CA GLY A 61 -10.30 13.93 -2.62
C GLY A 61 -10.57 12.43 -2.83
N GLN A 62 -10.97 12.06 -4.05
CA GLN A 62 -11.24 10.66 -4.41
C GLN A 62 -10.08 9.95 -5.10
N VAL A 63 -9.04 10.70 -5.47
CA VAL A 63 -7.87 10.17 -6.18
C VAL A 63 -6.78 9.87 -5.17
N ILE A 64 -6.16 8.71 -5.32
CA ILE A 64 -5.01 8.30 -4.54
C ILE A 64 -3.83 8.18 -5.48
N ARG A 65 -2.70 8.73 -5.06
CA ARG A 65 -1.41 8.57 -5.71
C ARG A 65 -0.46 7.98 -4.70
N MET A 66 0.24 6.93 -5.08
CA MET A 66 1.29 6.34 -4.28
C MET A 66 2.56 6.34 -5.11
N ASP A 67 3.58 6.98 -4.61
CA ASP A 67 4.91 6.86 -5.20
C ASP A 67 5.59 5.69 -4.50
N PHE A 68 5.92 4.66 -5.28
CA PHE A 68 6.32 3.35 -4.81
C PHE A 68 7.77 3.09 -5.22
N ASP A 69 8.60 2.71 -4.26
CA ASP A 69 10.05 2.64 -4.45
C ASP A 69 10.48 1.57 -5.46
N LEU A 70 9.65 0.54 -5.68
CA LEU A 70 9.90 -0.44 -6.73
C LEU A 70 9.91 0.25 -8.11
N LEU A 71 11.09 0.37 -8.70
CA LEU A 71 11.30 0.99 -10.02
C LEU A 71 10.84 2.45 -10.11
N ASP A 72 10.86 3.18 -8.98
CA ASP A 72 10.42 4.57 -8.87
C ASP A 72 9.04 4.81 -9.51
N MET A 73 8.12 3.85 -9.36
CA MET A 73 6.86 3.86 -10.06
C MET A 73 5.79 4.65 -9.32
N GLN A 74 4.88 5.28 -10.07
CA GLN A 74 3.71 5.93 -9.50
C GLN A 74 2.48 5.03 -9.69
N LEU A 75 1.88 4.61 -8.58
CA LEU A 75 0.57 3.98 -8.57
C LEU A 75 -0.51 5.06 -8.47
N VAL A 76 -1.57 4.91 -9.24
CA VAL A 76 -2.70 5.84 -9.25
C VAL A 76 -3.98 5.05 -9.13
N GLY A 77 -4.90 5.55 -8.32
CA GLY A 77 -6.20 4.92 -8.17
C GLY A 77 -7.18 5.76 -7.39
N ARG A 78 -8.12 5.10 -6.73
CA ARG A 78 -9.28 5.75 -6.13
C ARG A 78 -9.91 4.94 -5.00
N PHE A 79 -10.66 5.64 -4.16
CA PHE A 79 -11.54 4.99 -3.21
C PHE A 79 -12.73 4.32 -3.90
N LEU A 80 -13.13 3.18 -3.34
CA LEU A 80 -14.33 2.43 -3.71
C LEU A 80 -15.55 2.98 -2.96
N ALA A 81 -16.75 2.55 -3.37
CA ALA A 81 -17.99 2.96 -2.73
C ALA A 81 -17.97 2.60 -1.22
N GLY A 82 -18.22 3.59 -0.37
CA GLY A 82 -18.08 3.48 1.09
C GLY A 82 -16.84 4.17 1.65
N GLY A 83 -15.87 4.55 0.80
CA GLY A 83 -14.73 5.39 1.18
C GLY A 83 -13.63 4.68 1.96
N GLU A 84 -13.92 3.58 2.64
CA GLU A 84 -12.95 2.85 3.50
C GLU A 84 -12.00 1.95 2.74
N LYS A 85 -12.27 1.66 1.47
CA LYS A 85 -11.44 0.80 0.62
C LYS A 85 -10.93 1.58 -0.57
N PHE A 86 -9.74 1.27 -1.03
CA PHE A 86 -9.18 1.83 -2.24
C PHE A 86 -8.39 0.80 -3.03
N THR A 87 -8.24 1.12 -4.30
CA THR A 87 -7.41 0.36 -5.22
C THR A 87 -6.46 1.31 -5.92
N VAL A 88 -5.20 0.93 -6.08
CA VAL A 88 -4.18 1.67 -6.85
C VAL A 88 -3.40 0.73 -7.75
N ASP A 89 -3.16 1.19 -8.97
CA ASP A 89 -2.49 0.44 -10.02
C ASP A 89 -1.33 1.25 -10.58
N GLY A 90 -0.26 0.58 -10.94
CA GLY A 90 0.85 1.18 -11.67
C GLY A 90 1.60 0.17 -12.51
N SER A 91 2.24 0.66 -13.56
CA SER A 91 3.05 -0.19 -14.42
C SER A 91 4.22 0.57 -15.02
N VAL A 92 5.34 -0.12 -15.17
CA VAL A 92 6.54 0.38 -15.84
C VAL A 92 6.90 -0.58 -16.96
N ALA A 93 7.20 -0.05 -18.13
CA ALA A 93 7.63 -0.85 -19.28
C ALA A 93 9.15 -0.78 -19.47
N ASN A 94 9.73 -1.81 -20.09
CA ASN A 94 11.16 -1.89 -20.39
C ASN A 94 12.05 -1.74 -19.13
N ALA A 95 11.66 -2.39 -18.05
CA ALA A 95 12.39 -2.36 -16.79
C ALA A 95 13.50 -3.43 -16.79
N LYS A 96 14.60 -3.13 -16.11
CA LYS A 96 15.69 -4.08 -15.88
C LYS A 96 15.76 -4.39 -14.39
N VAL A 97 15.55 -5.65 -14.05
CA VAL A 97 15.55 -6.13 -12.65
C VAL A 97 16.43 -7.35 -12.50
N THR A 98 16.81 -7.66 -11.28
CA THR A 98 17.43 -8.95 -10.95
C THR A 98 16.36 -9.85 -10.35
N ALA A 99 16.07 -10.98 -10.99
CA ALA A 99 15.16 -12.01 -10.47
C ALA A 99 15.87 -13.36 -10.55
N ASN A 100 15.72 -14.24 -9.55
CA ASN A 100 16.38 -15.56 -9.54
C ASN A 100 17.92 -15.49 -9.75
N GLY A 101 18.58 -14.44 -9.28
CA GLY A 101 20.02 -14.23 -9.44
C GLY A 101 20.50 -13.93 -10.87
N GLN A 102 19.58 -13.65 -11.80
CA GLN A 102 19.87 -13.31 -13.18
C GLN A 102 19.24 -11.95 -13.54
N GLU A 103 19.88 -11.25 -14.48
CA GLU A 103 19.38 -9.99 -14.99
C GLU A 103 18.26 -10.22 -15.99
N CYS A 104 17.08 -9.69 -15.69
CA CYS A 104 15.87 -9.83 -16.46
C CYS A 104 15.50 -8.50 -17.10
N LEU A 105 15.39 -8.50 -18.43
CA LEU A 105 14.77 -7.41 -19.18
C LEU A 105 13.28 -7.68 -19.27
N LEU A 106 12.51 -6.92 -18.49
CA LEU A 106 11.07 -7.04 -18.41
C LEU A 106 10.42 -6.13 -19.45
N ASP A 107 9.47 -6.69 -20.20
CA ASP A 107 8.61 -5.91 -21.09
C ASP A 107 7.71 -5.00 -20.27
N GLN A 108 7.17 -5.52 -19.15
CA GLN A 108 6.31 -4.79 -18.24
C GLN A 108 6.43 -5.31 -16.82
N VAL A 109 6.42 -4.38 -15.86
CA VAL A 109 6.14 -4.65 -14.45
C VAL A 109 4.82 -3.98 -14.12
N SER A 110 3.90 -4.72 -13.51
CA SER A 110 2.64 -4.18 -13.02
C SER A 110 2.50 -4.44 -11.53
N VAL A 111 2.05 -3.43 -10.80
CA VAL A 111 1.73 -3.47 -9.39
C VAL A 111 0.26 -3.10 -9.21
N HIS A 112 -0.43 -3.91 -8.43
CA HIS A 112 -1.82 -3.70 -8.03
C HIS A 112 -1.93 -3.81 -6.52
N ILE A 113 -2.56 -2.83 -5.90
CA ILE A 113 -2.82 -2.80 -4.46
C ILE A 113 -4.30 -2.59 -4.24
N ASP A 114 -4.89 -3.51 -3.47
CA ASP A 114 -6.20 -3.33 -2.86
C ASP A 114 -6.02 -3.17 -1.36
N ALA A 115 -6.46 -2.03 -0.81
CA ALA A 115 -6.31 -1.74 0.61
C ALA A 115 -7.60 -1.21 1.23
N ALA A 116 -7.68 -1.38 2.54
CA ALA A 116 -8.72 -0.88 3.41
C ALA A 116 -8.09 -0.05 4.54
N THR A 117 -8.67 1.10 4.80
CA THR A 117 -8.31 1.98 5.92
C THR A 117 -8.76 1.35 7.23
N VAL A 118 -7.82 1.15 8.15
CA VAL A 118 -8.12 0.74 9.53
C VAL A 118 -8.22 1.99 10.40
N CYS A 119 -7.23 2.88 10.31
CA CYS A 119 -7.26 4.22 10.89
C CYS A 119 -6.40 5.19 10.06
N GLU A 120 -6.20 6.43 10.53
CA GLU A 120 -5.42 7.46 9.80
C GLU A 120 -3.97 7.04 9.52
N SER A 121 -3.35 6.27 10.44
CA SER A 121 -1.97 5.83 10.34
C SER A 121 -1.81 4.38 9.86
N GLU A 122 -2.90 3.65 9.54
CA GLU A 122 -2.83 2.23 9.23
C GLU A 122 -3.81 1.80 8.13
N PHE A 123 -3.28 1.08 7.13
CA PHE A 123 -4.06 0.44 6.08
C PHE A 123 -3.68 -1.03 5.95
N THR A 124 -4.65 -1.90 5.70
CA THR A 124 -4.38 -3.33 5.45
C THR A 124 -4.88 -3.72 4.08
N GLY A 125 -4.19 -4.65 3.42
CA GLY A 125 -4.53 -4.96 2.05
C GLY A 125 -3.81 -6.14 1.44
N THR A 126 -3.96 -6.27 0.14
CA THR A 126 -3.23 -7.21 -0.71
C THR A 126 -2.46 -6.46 -1.78
N LEU A 127 -1.19 -6.81 -1.91
CA LEU A 127 -0.27 -6.35 -2.94
C LEU A 127 -0.07 -7.48 -3.93
N ARG A 128 -0.16 -7.17 -5.23
CA ARG A 128 0.21 -8.07 -6.31
C ARG A 128 1.23 -7.39 -7.22
N VAL A 129 2.36 -8.05 -7.43
CA VAL A 129 3.40 -7.62 -8.38
C VAL A 129 3.55 -8.69 -9.44
N ARG A 130 3.60 -8.28 -10.69
CA ARG A 130 3.76 -9.18 -11.83
C ARG A 130 4.82 -8.66 -12.77
N TYR A 131 5.79 -9.52 -13.06
CA TYR A 131 6.86 -9.29 -14.02
C TYR A 131 6.52 -10.04 -15.31
N GLU A 132 6.47 -9.30 -16.41
CA GLU A 132 6.23 -9.84 -17.74
C GLU A 132 7.50 -9.68 -18.57
N ALA A 133 7.95 -10.79 -19.16
CA ALA A 133 9.08 -10.84 -20.05
C ALA A 133 8.79 -11.80 -21.19
N ARG A 134 9.24 -11.45 -22.40
CA ARG A 134 9.15 -12.34 -23.57
C ARG A 134 10.04 -13.57 -23.45
N ARG A 135 11.29 -13.40 -22.97
CA ARG A 135 12.26 -14.45 -22.66
C ARG A 135 13.36 -13.90 -21.75
N PRO A 136 13.97 -14.74 -20.90
CA PRO A 136 13.59 -16.13 -20.60
C PRO A 136 12.36 -16.22 -19.70
N ASP A 137 11.65 -17.34 -19.74
CA ASP A 137 10.44 -17.57 -18.91
C ASP A 137 10.75 -17.51 -17.40
N SER A 138 12.02 -17.72 -17.00
CA SER A 138 12.52 -17.54 -15.64
C SER A 138 12.43 -16.10 -15.11
N CYS A 139 12.16 -15.13 -15.98
CA CYS A 139 11.93 -13.72 -15.64
C CYS A 139 10.45 -13.38 -15.48
N VAL A 140 9.54 -14.31 -15.78
CA VAL A 140 8.11 -14.14 -15.54
C VAL A 140 7.84 -14.55 -14.09
N CYS A 141 7.55 -13.56 -13.25
CA CYS A 141 7.42 -13.74 -11.81
C CYS A 141 6.12 -13.11 -11.33
N GLU A 142 5.48 -13.74 -10.34
CA GLU A 142 4.35 -13.16 -9.63
C GLU A 142 4.60 -13.22 -8.13
N LEU A 143 4.34 -12.09 -7.47
CA LEU A 143 4.29 -11.96 -6.02
C LEU A 143 2.87 -11.56 -5.62
N TRP A 144 2.33 -12.25 -4.63
CA TRP A 144 1.10 -11.89 -3.96
C TRP A 144 1.31 -11.97 -2.45
N ALA A 145 1.09 -10.85 -1.77
CA ALA A 145 1.19 -10.76 -0.32
C ALA A 145 0.04 -9.96 0.28
N LYS A 146 -0.34 -10.31 1.50
CA LYS A 146 -1.06 -9.41 2.38
C LYS A 146 -0.07 -8.51 3.08
N PHE A 147 -0.42 -7.24 3.22
CA PHE A 147 0.43 -6.27 3.89
C PHE A 147 -0.35 -5.49 4.95
N ASN A 148 0.41 -4.94 5.90
CA ASN A 148 0.00 -3.84 6.76
C ASN A 148 0.83 -2.62 6.41
N ALA A 149 0.22 -1.48 6.16
CA ALA A 149 0.91 -0.23 5.87
C ALA A 149 0.76 0.70 7.06
N VAL A 150 1.87 1.04 7.70
CA VAL A 150 1.89 1.89 8.91
C VAL A 150 2.64 3.19 8.66
N GLN A 151 2.10 4.29 9.18
CA GLN A 151 2.77 5.58 9.17
C GLN A 151 3.66 5.71 10.40
N ASP A 152 4.96 5.98 10.22
CA ASP A 152 5.92 6.20 11.32
C ASP A 152 5.90 5.07 12.38
N SER A 153 5.64 3.83 11.97
CA SER A 153 5.45 2.65 12.84
C SER A 153 4.32 2.78 13.89
N LEU A 154 3.39 3.73 13.70
CA LEU A 154 2.23 3.94 14.57
C LEU A 154 1.05 3.06 14.14
N THR A 155 0.90 1.92 14.80
CA THR A 155 -0.30 1.07 14.67
C THR A 155 -1.48 1.66 15.44
N CYS A 156 -2.71 1.39 15.00
CA CYS A 156 -3.92 1.88 15.67
C CYS A 156 -4.03 1.39 17.13
N ALA A 157 -3.35 0.30 17.49
CA ALA A 157 -3.33 -0.27 18.84
C ALA A 157 -2.30 0.39 19.78
N ALA A 158 -1.34 1.16 19.26
CA ALA A 158 -0.27 1.78 20.04
C ALA A 158 -0.68 3.13 20.66
N ASN A 159 -1.89 3.22 21.21
CA ASN A 159 -2.34 4.39 21.97
C ASN A 159 -2.88 3.92 23.35
N PRO A 160 -2.06 3.96 24.43
CA PRO A 160 -2.55 3.71 25.78
C PRO A 160 -3.55 4.77 26.27
#